data_AF-A0A5J4TIH9-F1
#
_entry.id   AF-A0A5J4TIH9-F1
#
_cell.length_a   1.000
_cell.length_b   1.000
_cell.length_c   1.000
_cell.angle_alpha   90.00
_cell.angle_beta   90.00
_cell.angle_gamma   90.00
#
_symmetry.space_group_name_H-M   'P 1'
#
loop_
_entity.id
_entity.type
_entity.pdbx_description
1 polymer ?
#
loop_
_entity_poly.entity_id
_entity_poly.type
_entity_poly.pdbx_seq_one_letter_code
_entity_poly.pdbx_strand_id
1 'polypeptide(L)'
;MIQCSGLNGGGIYATIDEEGQLTIKESCIFSNCNSSDGNGGGLYVNIDFSRQSQISVQSTRFDSCCSLNPQISNIHKGYGSGIFISCINWDNISNGFNLGQVEYINCEAYQGDKGLFVVIDELRQLCRIGNPRGQYVRSKDYTTEISDISLLMGYRGSPNQFESATADDLIDRISELEYYIIDSGNQWHISTMNIGIDRLSCGLKPNPCKTINYAFLLNPILFEGQYNPNTDIATMILLEDNIIDTVININSDTIVGNNIAIQSENGGEGKTLSADKIYKIGSSSESNTLFNVKGEGSKLGLYHLKLDNSFVTSTSPLILLTGDSSNIIDAYLHIESCIFAQNGNTPLPELKHNLIQINGGQAQIKNTLISKYLFSNGKSVINVE
;
A
#
# COMPACT_ATOMS: atom_id res chain seq x y z
N MET A 1 8.62 18.79 -31.91
CA MET A 1 7.18 19.01 -32.16
C MET A 1 6.71 20.20 -31.35
N ILE A 2 6.01 21.16 -31.96
CA ILE A 2 5.63 22.42 -31.33
C ILE A 2 4.14 22.66 -31.59
N GLN A 3 3.36 22.95 -30.54
CA GLN A 3 1.93 23.31 -30.61
C GLN A 3 1.06 22.27 -31.35
N CYS A 4 1.42 20.99 -31.21
CA CYS A 4 0.65 19.91 -31.81
C CYS A 4 -0.57 19.56 -30.93
N SER A 5 -1.66 19.14 -31.56
CA SER A 5 -2.85 18.67 -30.86
C SER A 5 -3.39 17.41 -31.53
N GLY A 6 -3.83 16.46 -30.71
CA GLY A 6 -4.40 15.19 -31.14
C GLY A 6 -5.48 14.74 -30.16
N LEU A 7 -6.27 13.72 -30.53
CA LEU A 7 -7.22 13.13 -29.57
C LEU A 7 -6.45 12.46 -28.42
N ASN A 8 -5.50 11.60 -28.78
CA ASN A 8 -4.46 11.03 -27.92
C ASN A 8 -3.11 11.38 -28.54
N GLY A 9 -2.07 11.59 -27.74
CA GLY A 9 -0.73 11.81 -28.27
C GLY A 9 -0.65 13.13 -29.04
N GLY A 10 -0.62 14.26 -28.33
CA GLY A 10 -0.70 15.57 -28.98
C GLY A 10 0.38 15.80 -30.05
N GLY A 11 1.58 15.28 -29.85
CA GLY A 11 2.64 15.21 -30.87
C GLY A 11 2.66 13.89 -31.62
N ILE A 12 2.75 12.77 -30.90
CA ILE A 12 2.83 11.42 -31.49
C ILE A 12 1.79 10.50 -30.85
N TYR A 13 1.06 9.80 -31.70
CA TYR A 13 0.32 8.59 -31.35
C TYR A 13 1.02 7.39 -32.00
N ALA A 14 1.34 6.36 -31.22
CA ALA A 14 1.95 5.14 -31.74
C ALA A 14 1.28 3.87 -31.20
N THR A 15 1.22 2.86 -32.05
CA THR A 15 0.95 1.46 -31.67
C THR A 15 2.16 0.65 -32.13
N ILE A 16 2.72 -0.16 -31.23
CA ILE A 16 3.96 -0.90 -31.44
C ILE A 16 3.69 -2.37 -31.17
N ASP A 17 3.75 -3.20 -32.21
CA ASP A 17 3.58 -4.64 -32.18
C ASP A 17 4.59 -5.32 -33.12
N GLU A 18 4.63 -6.66 -33.11
CA GLU A 18 5.34 -7.47 -34.11
C GLU A 18 6.79 -7.01 -34.40
N GLU A 19 7.64 -6.99 -33.37
CA GLU A 19 9.05 -6.54 -33.43
C GLU A 19 9.25 -5.04 -33.71
N GLY A 20 8.15 -4.26 -33.67
CA GLY A 20 8.16 -2.82 -33.88
C GLY A 20 9.02 -2.07 -32.85
N GLN A 21 9.62 -0.96 -33.30
CA GLN A 21 10.52 -0.15 -32.47
C GLN A 21 10.23 1.33 -32.63
N LEU A 22 10.05 2.02 -31.51
CA LEU A 22 10.00 3.48 -31.45
C LEU A 22 11.19 4.01 -30.66
N THR A 23 12.05 4.79 -31.32
CA THR A 23 13.15 5.49 -30.67
C THR A 23 13.02 7.00 -30.87
N ILE A 24 13.00 7.75 -29.76
CA ILE A 24 13.08 9.21 -29.73
C ILE A 24 14.34 9.57 -28.94
N LYS A 25 15.27 10.27 -29.58
CA LYS A 25 16.61 10.56 -29.03
C LYS A 25 17.13 11.90 -29.54
N GLU A 26 18.38 12.23 -29.20
CA GLU A 26 19.12 13.36 -29.79
C GLU A 26 18.49 14.73 -29.49
N SER A 27 18.13 14.98 -28.22
CA SER A 27 17.64 16.30 -27.77
C SER A 27 16.33 16.74 -28.44
N CYS A 28 15.46 15.78 -28.78
CA CYS A 28 14.11 16.07 -29.24
C CYS A 28 13.33 16.93 -28.22
N ILE A 29 12.51 17.85 -28.72
CA ILE A 29 11.66 18.70 -27.90
C ILE A 29 10.20 18.56 -28.33
N PHE A 30 9.32 18.32 -27.37
CA PHE A 30 7.87 18.44 -27.48
C PHE A 30 7.46 19.67 -26.66
N SER A 31 6.95 20.70 -27.32
CA SER A 31 6.59 21.95 -26.63
C SER A 31 5.15 22.35 -26.94
N ASN A 32 4.37 22.65 -25.90
CA ASN A 32 2.97 23.06 -26.02
C ASN A 32 2.10 22.05 -26.78
N CYS A 33 2.45 20.77 -26.73
CA CYS A 33 1.64 19.69 -27.31
C CYS A 33 0.49 19.32 -26.37
N ASN A 34 -0.70 19.02 -26.90
CA ASN A 34 -1.82 18.59 -26.06
C ASN A 34 -2.64 17.44 -26.64
N SER A 35 -3.13 16.55 -25.77
CA SER A 35 -4.28 15.71 -26.10
C SER A 35 -5.55 16.52 -25.79
N SER A 36 -6.50 16.55 -26.72
CA SER A 36 -7.69 17.39 -26.63
C SER A 36 -8.85 16.73 -25.88
N ASP A 37 -8.93 15.40 -25.89
CA ASP A 37 -9.92 14.59 -25.18
C ASP A 37 -9.43 13.14 -25.03
N GLY A 38 -8.27 12.98 -24.39
CA GLY A 38 -7.58 11.70 -24.31
C GLY A 38 -6.30 11.77 -23.48
N ASN A 39 -5.40 10.82 -23.69
CA ASN A 39 -4.17 10.64 -22.93
C ASN A 39 -2.92 11.02 -23.75
N GLY A 40 -1.81 11.31 -23.07
CA GLY A 40 -0.53 11.56 -23.73
C GLY A 40 -0.46 12.96 -24.36
N GLY A 41 -0.17 13.99 -23.58
CA GLY A 41 -0.13 15.35 -24.09
C GLY A 41 0.93 15.57 -25.17
N GLY A 42 2.11 14.98 -25.01
CA GLY A 42 3.15 14.94 -26.04
C GLY A 42 3.17 13.63 -26.83
N LEU A 43 3.16 12.51 -26.12
CA LEU A 43 3.31 11.17 -26.69
C LEU A 43 2.29 10.21 -26.07
N TYR A 44 1.60 9.46 -26.92
CA TYR A 44 0.77 8.33 -26.54
C TYR A 44 1.31 7.06 -27.21
N VAL A 45 1.51 6.00 -26.45
CA VAL A 45 1.96 4.71 -26.97
C VAL A 45 1.12 3.55 -26.42
N ASN A 46 0.66 2.68 -27.33
CA ASN A 46 0.25 1.31 -27.00
C ASN A 46 1.34 0.35 -27.49
N ILE A 47 1.84 -0.52 -26.63
CA ILE A 47 2.92 -1.46 -26.98
C ILE A 47 2.62 -2.88 -26.50
N ASP A 48 2.83 -3.85 -27.39
CA ASP A 48 2.83 -5.28 -27.08
C ASP A 48 4.26 -5.85 -27.14
N PHE A 49 4.76 -6.33 -26.01
CA PHE A 49 6.10 -6.91 -25.88
C PHE A 49 6.17 -8.40 -26.26
N SER A 50 5.06 -9.04 -26.66
CA SER A 50 4.98 -10.48 -27.00
C SER A 50 5.96 -10.91 -28.09
N ARG A 51 6.35 -9.98 -28.97
CA ARG A 51 7.27 -10.19 -30.11
C ARG A 51 8.49 -9.26 -30.03
N GLN A 52 9.03 -9.04 -28.83
CA GLN A 52 10.27 -8.25 -28.63
C GLN A 52 10.20 -6.79 -29.12
N SER A 53 9.01 -6.19 -29.15
CA SER A 53 8.82 -4.78 -29.45
C SER A 53 9.57 -3.88 -28.48
N GLN A 54 9.94 -2.68 -28.91
CA GLN A 54 10.76 -1.77 -28.11
C GLN A 54 10.28 -0.32 -28.16
N ILE A 55 10.42 0.36 -27.03
CA ILE A 55 10.30 1.79 -26.89
C ILE A 55 11.51 2.36 -26.14
N SER A 56 12.14 3.36 -26.74
CA SER A 56 13.19 4.15 -26.12
C SER A 56 12.94 5.64 -26.33
N VAL A 57 12.73 6.38 -25.23
CA VAL A 57 12.67 7.84 -25.23
C VAL A 57 13.79 8.34 -24.34
N GLN A 58 14.84 8.88 -24.96
CA GLN A 58 16.07 9.28 -24.29
C GLN A 58 16.40 10.72 -24.62
N SER A 59 17.02 11.43 -23.66
CA SER A 59 17.50 12.81 -23.85
C SER A 59 16.45 13.70 -24.52
N THR A 60 15.19 13.59 -24.11
CA THR A 60 14.04 14.27 -24.73
C THR A 60 13.36 15.15 -23.69
N ARG A 61 12.94 16.33 -24.11
CA ARG A 61 12.25 17.30 -23.25
C ARG A 61 10.78 17.46 -23.67
N PHE A 62 9.88 17.31 -22.73
CA PHE A 62 8.48 17.70 -22.82
C PHE A 62 8.28 18.98 -22.01
N ASP A 63 7.78 20.03 -22.66
CA ASP A 63 7.68 21.37 -22.09
C ASP A 63 6.29 21.96 -22.33
N SER A 64 5.57 22.27 -21.26
CA SER A 64 4.18 22.75 -21.31
C SER A 64 3.26 21.82 -22.11
N CYS A 65 3.50 20.51 -22.05
CA CYS A 65 2.60 19.52 -22.64
C CYS A 65 1.42 19.23 -21.70
N CYS A 66 0.21 19.06 -22.25
CA CYS A 66 -1.00 18.89 -21.45
C CYS A 66 -1.84 17.70 -21.91
N SER A 67 -2.39 16.95 -20.96
CA SER A 67 -3.42 15.94 -21.27
C SER A 67 -4.79 16.42 -20.81
N LEU A 68 -5.72 16.68 -21.73
CA LEU A 68 -7.03 17.23 -21.41
C LEU A 68 -8.13 16.17 -21.40
N ASN A 69 -9.12 16.37 -20.53
CA ASN A 69 -10.33 15.56 -20.44
C ASN A 69 -11.56 16.48 -20.29
N PRO A 70 -12.01 17.15 -21.36
CA PRO A 70 -13.17 18.03 -21.30
C PRO A 70 -14.47 17.25 -21.04
N GLN A 71 -14.48 15.94 -21.31
CA GLN A 71 -15.57 15.03 -21.00
C GLN A 71 -15.36 14.44 -19.59
N ILE A 72 -15.61 15.26 -18.55
CA ILE A 72 -15.38 14.97 -17.12
C ILE A 72 -15.90 13.60 -16.66
N SER A 73 -16.88 13.00 -17.37
CA SER A 73 -17.42 11.68 -17.06
C SER A 73 -16.51 10.49 -17.41
N ASN A 74 -15.53 10.64 -18.31
CA ASN A 74 -14.64 9.53 -18.65
C ASN A 74 -13.39 9.54 -17.76
N ILE A 75 -13.42 8.74 -16.71
CA ILE A 75 -12.34 8.65 -15.70
C ILE A 75 -11.05 8.00 -16.22
N HIS A 76 -11.02 7.47 -17.44
CA HIS A 76 -9.85 6.81 -18.05
C HIS A 76 -9.04 7.74 -18.99
N LYS A 77 -9.41 9.02 -19.05
CA LYS A 77 -8.77 10.05 -19.88
C LYS A 77 -8.10 11.14 -19.05
N GLY A 78 -7.21 11.89 -19.69
CA GLY A 78 -6.53 13.02 -19.06
C GLY A 78 -5.29 12.62 -18.26
N TYR A 79 -4.64 11.52 -18.63
CA TYR A 79 -3.41 11.00 -18.04
C TYR A 79 -2.20 11.19 -18.97
N GLY A 80 -1.01 11.32 -18.40
CA GLY A 80 0.26 11.36 -19.10
C GLY A 80 0.44 12.69 -19.82
N SER A 81 0.67 13.76 -19.08
CA SER A 81 0.83 15.11 -19.66
C SER A 81 1.98 15.23 -20.65
N GLY A 82 3.11 14.58 -20.38
CA GLY A 82 4.19 14.39 -21.34
C GLY A 82 4.00 13.11 -22.14
N ILE A 83 4.00 11.98 -21.43
CA ILE A 83 3.93 10.63 -22.00
C ILE A 83 2.83 9.85 -21.30
N PHE A 84 1.92 9.28 -22.09
CA PHE A 84 1.08 8.15 -21.67
C PHE A 84 1.54 6.90 -22.40
N ILE A 85 1.73 5.80 -21.67
CA ILE A 85 2.08 4.52 -22.27
C ILE A 85 1.27 3.37 -21.66
N SER A 86 0.76 2.51 -22.53
CA SER A 86 -0.02 1.33 -22.20
C SER A 86 0.70 0.09 -22.72
N CYS A 87 1.02 -0.83 -21.81
CA CYS A 87 1.87 -1.99 -22.10
C CYS A 87 1.12 -3.30 -21.87
N ILE A 88 1.30 -4.28 -22.76
CA ILE A 88 0.94 -5.68 -22.53
C ILE A 88 2.14 -6.60 -22.74
N ASN A 89 2.12 -7.76 -22.08
CA ASN A 89 3.11 -8.83 -22.22
C ASN A 89 4.55 -8.42 -21.89
N TRP A 90 4.75 -7.35 -21.11
CA TRP A 90 6.08 -6.95 -20.64
C TRP A 90 6.51 -7.83 -19.47
N ASP A 91 7.77 -8.26 -19.51
CA ASP A 91 8.44 -8.91 -18.38
C ASP A 91 9.85 -8.32 -18.16
N ASN A 92 10.50 -8.70 -17.05
CA ASN A 92 11.83 -8.20 -16.70
C ASN A 92 12.98 -8.80 -17.55
N ILE A 93 12.67 -9.74 -18.46
CA ILE A 93 13.62 -10.34 -19.41
C ILE A 93 13.59 -9.57 -20.73
N SER A 94 12.43 -9.01 -21.08
CA SER A 94 12.18 -8.21 -22.27
C SER A 94 12.92 -6.86 -22.18
N ASN A 95 14.14 -6.87 -22.70
CA ASN A 95 14.90 -5.65 -22.94
C ASN A 95 14.20 -4.86 -24.07
N GLY A 96 13.54 -3.78 -23.71
CA GLY A 96 12.82 -2.98 -24.70
C GLY A 96 12.09 -1.76 -24.17
N PHE A 97 12.07 -1.53 -22.86
CA PHE A 97 11.43 -0.36 -22.26
C PHE A 97 12.47 0.58 -21.69
N ASN A 98 12.55 1.81 -22.19
CA ASN A 98 13.40 2.83 -21.60
C ASN A 98 12.83 4.24 -21.80
N LEU A 99 12.28 4.81 -20.73
CA LEU A 99 11.84 6.21 -20.62
C LEU A 99 12.68 6.97 -19.58
N GLY A 100 13.88 6.47 -19.27
CA GLY A 100 14.78 7.10 -18.32
C GLY A 100 15.38 8.39 -18.87
N GLN A 101 15.68 9.33 -17.97
CA GLN A 101 16.32 10.61 -18.29
C GLN A 101 15.50 11.53 -19.21
N VAL A 102 14.18 11.31 -19.30
CA VAL A 102 13.25 12.25 -19.94
C VAL A 102 13.04 13.45 -19.03
N GLU A 103 13.01 14.66 -19.59
CA GLU A 103 12.78 15.90 -18.86
C GLU A 103 11.34 16.37 -19.06
N TYR A 104 10.59 16.56 -17.97
CA TYR A 104 9.22 17.10 -17.98
C TYR A 104 9.23 18.47 -17.31
N ILE A 105 8.80 19.51 -18.02
CA ILE A 105 8.80 20.89 -17.55
C ILE A 105 7.41 21.47 -17.76
N ASN A 106 6.80 21.97 -16.69
CA ASN A 106 5.47 22.60 -16.72
C ASN A 106 4.39 21.75 -17.42
N CYS A 107 4.54 20.43 -17.41
CA CYS A 107 3.54 19.51 -17.95
C CYS A 107 2.42 19.29 -16.92
N GLU A 108 1.18 19.23 -17.40
CA GLU A 108 0.00 19.06 -16.52
C GLU A 108 -1.06 18.20 -17.19
N ALA A 109 -1.49 17.16 -16.48
CA ALA A 109 -2.54 16.27 -16.92
C ALA A 109 -3.81 16.59 -16.13
N TYR A 110 -4.98 16.45 -16.75
CA TYR A 110 -6.25 16.66 -16.07
C TYR A 110 -6.38 15.81 -14.79
N GLN A 111 -5.87 14.58 -14.80
CA GLN A 111 -5.90 13.66 -13.66
C GLN A 111 -4.76 13.89 -12.65
N GLY A 112 -3.91 14.89 -12.87
CA GLY A 112 -2.95 15.38 -11.88
C GLY A 112 -1.48 14.94 -12.07
N ASP A 113 -1.17 14.01 -12.96
CA ASP A 113 0.23 13.70 -13.28
C ASP A 113 0.93 14.84 -14.05
N LYS A 114 2.25 14.96 -13.86
CA LYS A 114 3.06 16.05 -14.41
C LYS A 114 4.14 15.60 -15.40
N GLY A 115 4.04 14.37 -15.90
CA GLY A 115 5.00 13.89 -16.89
C GLY A 115 4.62 12.55 -17.48
N LEU A 116 4.97 11.48 -16.78
CA LEU A 116 4.76 10.10 -17.20
C LEU A 116 3.54 9.49 -16.52
N PHE A 117 2.68 8.87 -17.32
CA PHE A 117 1.70 7.90 -16.83
C PHE A 117 1.86 6.57 -17.57
N VAL A 118 2.10 5.49 -16.83
CA VAL A 118 2.27 4.13 -17.38
C VAL A 118 1.17 3.18 -16.89
N VAL A 119 0.56 2.44 -17.82
CA VAL A 119 -0.37 1.34 -17.54
C VAL A 119 0.35 0.03 -17.87
N ILE A 120 0.61 -0.79 -16.85
CA ILE A 120 1.36 -2.04 -16.99
C ILE A 120 1.09 -2.98 -15.81
N ASP A 121 0.98 -4.29 -16.07
CA ASP A 121 0.76 -5.31 -15.03
C ASP A 121 1.92 -5.37 -14.01
N GLU A 122 3.14 -5.46 -14.52
CA GLU A 122 4.36 -5.63 -13.72
C GLU A 122 5.03 -4.29 -13.35
N LEU A 123 4.20 -3.29 -12.99
CA LEU A 123 4.66 -1.93 -12.69
C LEU A 123 5.73 -1.89 -11.60
N ARG A 124 5.60 -2.77 -10.61
CA ARG A 124 6.54 -2.88 -9.50
C ARG A 124 7.91 -3.35 -9.97
N GLN A 125 7.95 -4.40 -10.79
CA GLN A 125 9.17 -4.96 -11.35
C GLN A 125 9.86 -3.92 -12.23
N LEU A 126 9.11 -3.18 -13.06
CA LEU A 126 9.63 -2.07 -13.85
C LEU A 126 10.32 -1.01 -12.97
N CYS A 127 9.71 -0.66 -11.84
CA CYS A 127 10.28 0.32 -10.90
C CYS A 127 11.48 -0.22 -10.09
N ARG A 128 11.70 -1.54 -10.06
CA ARG A 128 12.77 -2.19 -9.27
C ARG A 128 14.01 -2.54 -10.09
N ILE A 129 13.92 -2.56 -11.41
CA ILE A 129 15.07 -2.83 -12.30
C ILE A 129 15.91 -1.56 -12.54
N GLY A 130 17.16 -1.79 -12.98
CA GLY A 130 18.15 -0.75 -13.23
C GLY A 130 18.97 -0.34 -12.00
N ASN A 131 20.04 0.43 -12.24
CA ASN A 131 20.89 0.97 -11.18
C ASN A 131 21.17 2.46 -11.44
N PRO A 132 20.56 3.39 -10.67
CA PRO A 132 19.71 3.17 -9.49
C PRO A 132 18.34 2.55 -9.83
N ARG A 133 17.63 2.01 -8.83
CA ARG A 133 16.27 1.44 -9.00
C ARG A 133 15.34 2.44 -9.72
N GLY A 134 14.59 1.92 -10.69
CA GLY A 134 13.68 2.71 -11.52
C GLY A 134 14.38 3.44 -12.67
N GLN A 135 15.64 3.10 -12.98
CA GLN A 135 16.46 3.74 -14.02
C GLN A 135 15.71 4.03 -15.33
N TYR A 136 14.82 3.12 -15.73
CA TYR A 136 14.08 3.18 -17.00
C TYR A 136 12.82 4.04 -16.97
N VAL A 137 12.45 4.63 -15.83
CA VAL A 137 11.30 5.53 -15.68
C VAL A 137 11.65 6.85 -14.99
N ARG A 138 12.81 6.92 -14.31
CA ARG A 138 13.25 8.15 -13.63
C ARG A 138 13.46 9.28 -14.65
N SER A 139 12.80 10.41 -14.42
CA SER A 139 13.06 11.63 -15.18
C SER A 139 14.50 12.12 -14.95
N LYS A 140 14.96 13.02 -15.83
CA LYS A 140 16.25 13.67 -15.71
C LYS A 140 16.35 14.38 -14.35
N ASP A 141 17.49 14.18 -13.67
CA ASP A 141 17.78 14.73 -12.33
C ASP A 141 16.82 14.31 -11.20
N TYR A 142 15.98 13.28 -11.42
CA TYR A 142 15.00 12.81 -10.44
C TYR A 142 15.66 12.16 -9.21
N THR A 143 15.50 12.81 -8.07
CA THR A 143 16.04 12.36 -6.78
C THR A 143 14.90 11.97 -5.86
N THR A 144 14.97 10.75 -5.36
CA THR A 144 13.92 10.19 -4.49
C THR A 144 13.81 10.98 -3.19
N GLU A 145 12.58 11.15 -2.68
CA GLU A 145 12.22 11.99 -1.52
C GLU A 145 12.45 13.51 -1.70
N ILE A 146 12.97 13.96 -2.86
CA ILE A 146 13.24 15.38 -3.14
C ILE A 146 12.42 15.89 -4.32
N SER A 147 12.39 15.15 -5.42
CA SER A 147 11.68 15.52 -6.63
C SER A 147 10.16 15.42 -6.45
N ASP A 148 9.42 16.17 -7.28
CA ASP A 148 7.96 16.08 -7.29
C ASP A 148 7.52 14.68 -7.73
N ILE A 149 6.91 13.94 -6.81
CA ILE A 149 6.52 12.55 -7.01
C ILE A 149 5.42 12.38 -8.08
N SER A 150 4.63 13.43 -8.32
CA SER A 150 3.57 13.45 -9.36
C SER A 150 4.12 13.50 -10.80
N LEU A 151 5.42 13.70 -10.99
CA LEU A 151 6.07 13.59 -12.30
C LEU A 151 5.92 12.20 -12.90
N LEU A 152 5.91 11.17 -12.05
CA LEU A 152 5.94 9.77 -12.46
C LEU A 152 4.80 9.03 -11.77
N MET A 153 3.73 8.75 -12.52
CA MET A 153 2.59 7.96 -12.03
C MET A 153 2.36 6.73 -12.89
N GLY A 154 1.59 5.78 -12.36
CA GLY A 154 1.15 4.64 -13.15
C GLY A 154 0.00 3.88 -12.52
N TYR A 155 -0.65 3.10 -13.36
CA TYR A 155 -1.67 2.13 -13.01
C TYR A 155 -1.06 0.73 -13.01
N ARG A 156 -1.22 0.01 -11.89
CA ARG A 156 -0.78 -1.38 -11.75
C ARG A 156 -1.87 -2.34 -12.23
N GLY A 157 -1.74 -2.80 -13.46
CA GLY A 157 -2.64 -3.75 -14.10
C GLY A 157 -2.65 -3.60 -15.62
N SER A 158 -3.37 -4.51 -16.28
CA SER A 158 -3.43 -4.56 -17.74
C SER A 158 -4.24 -3.39 -18.30
N PRO A 159 -4.03 -3.02 -19.57
CA PRO A 159 -4.82 -1.99 -20.24
C PRO A 159 -6.33 -2.28 -20.22
N ASN A 160 -6.73 -3.55 -20.35
CA ASN A 160 -8.15 -3.93 -20.28
C ASN A 160 -8.74 -3.69 -18.89
N GLN A 161 -7.96 -3.92 -17.82
CA GLN A 161 -8.39 -3.61 -16.45
C GLN A 161 -8.47 -2.10 -16.24
N PHE A 162 -7.53 -1.33 -16.78
CA PHE A 162 -7.56 0.13 -16.70
C PHE A 162 -8.82 0.71 -17.37
N GLU A 163 -9.15 0.29 -18.59
CA GLU A 163 -10.30 0.81 -19.35
C GLU A 163 -11.67 0.39 -18.79
N SER A 164 -11.71 -0.66 -17.95
CA SER A 164 -12.92 -1.17 -17.31
C SER A 164 -13.00 -0.87 -15.81
N ALA A 165 -12.00 -0.16 -15.26
CA ALA A 165 -11.90 0.12 -13.84
C ALA A 165 -13.05 1.03 -13.38
N THR A 166 -13.54 0.76 -12.17
CA THR A 166 -14.35 1.74 -11.44
C THR A 166 -13.47 2.83 -10.84
N ALA A 167 -14.08 3.90 -10.32
CA ALA A 167 -13.32 4.93 -9.61
C ALA A 167 -12.55 4.35 -8.41
N ASP A 168 -13.12 3.39 -7.69
CA ASP A 168 -12.48 2.72 -6.56
C ASP A 168 -11.30 1.84 -7.02
N ASP A 169 -11.45 1.11 -8.15
CA ASP A 169 -10.36 0.33 -8.74
C ASP A 169 -9.18 1.22 -9.19
N LEU A 170 -9.48 2.42 -9.71
CA LEU A 170 -8.44 3.39 -10.07
C LEU A 170 -7.71 3.92 -8.84
N ILE A 171 -8.41 4.22 -7.73
CA ILE A 171 -7.78 4.64 -6.47
C ILE A 171 -6.86 3.53 -5.92
N ASP A 172 -7.28 2.28 -6.02
CA ASP A 172 -6.50 1.12 -5.55
C ASP A 172 -5.21 0.90 -6.36
N ARG A 173 -5.23 1.20 -7.66
CA ARG A 173 -4.17 0.79 -8.60
C ARG A 173 -3.31 1.92 -9.14
N ILE A 174 -3.79 3.16 -9.07
CA ILE A 174 -3.02 4.35 -9.47
C ILE A 174 -2.16 4.82 -8.31
N SER A 175 -0.88 5.00 -8.59
CA SER A 175 0.03 5.61 -7.64
C SER A 175 1.28 6.13 -8.31
N GLU A 176 1.97 6.97 -7.56
CA GLU A 176 3.24 7.52 -7.92
C GLU A 176 4.32 6.44 -7.90
N LEU A 177 5.16 6.40 -8.94
CA LEU A 177 6.07 5.29 -9.19
C LEU A 177 7.15 5.15 -8.11
N GLU A 178 7.48 6.24 -7.43
CA GLU A 178 8.46 6.24 -6.35
C GLU A 178 8.09 5.30 -5.19
N TYR A 179 6.81 5.10 -4.89
CA TYR A 179 6.39 4.12 -3.88
C TYR A 179 6.74 2.68 -4.26
N TYR A 180 6.98 2.41 -5.55
CA TYR A 180 7.48 1.13 -6.02
C TYR A 180 9.01 1.07 -6.11
N ILE A 181 9.69 2.22 -6.11
CA ILE A 181 11.15 2.34 -6.12
C ILE A 181 11.73 2.17 -4.70
N ILE A 182 11.08 2.77 -3.70
CA ILE A 182 11.50 2.77 -2.30
C ILE A 182 11.18 1.43 -1.64
N ASP A 183 12.00 1.07 -0.64
CA ASP A 183 11.86 -0.13 0.17
C ASP A 183 11.14 0.14 1.50
N SER A 184 10.33 -0.82 1.96
CA SER A 184 9.59 -0.68 3.22
C SER A 184 10.30 -1.28 4.43
N GLY A 185 11.35 -2.09 4.25
CA GLY A 185 12.09 -2.66 5.38
C GLY A 185 11.25 -3.63 6.22
N ASN A 186 10.31 -4.36 5.62
CA ASN A 186 9.31 -5.23 6.27
C ASN A 186 8.40 -4.52 7.27
N GLN A 187 8.15 -3.24 7.02
CA GLN A 187 7.24 -2.41 7.80
C GLN A 187 6.07 -1.95 6.95
N TRP A 188 4.88 -1.99 7.53
CA TRP A 188 3.64 -1.51 6.94
C TRP A 188 3.07 -0.42 7.84
N HIS A 189 3.13 0.81 7.38
CA HIS A 189 2.64 1.96 8.12
C HIS A 189 1.14 2.11 7.92
N ILE A 190 0.42 2.38 9.00
CA ILE A 190 -1.03 2.49 9.05
C ILE A 190 -1.42 3.88 9.55
N SER A 191 -2.32 4.55 8.85
CA SER A 191 -2.86 5.87 9.21
C SER A 191 -4.35 5.93 8.84
N THR A 192 -5.23 5.85 9.83
CA THR A 192 -6.68 5.73 9.60
C THR A 192 -7.39 7.06 9.36
N MET A 193 -6.86 8.17 9.90
CA MET A 193 -7.53 9.48 9.95
C MET A 193 -6.90 10.52 9.03
N ASN A 194 -5.60 10.44 8.79
CA ASN A 194 -4.87 11.46 8.05
C ASN A 194 -4.60 11.05 6.59
N ILE A 195 -3.43 10.48 6.31
CA ILE A 195 -2.88 10.33 4.95
C ILE A 195 -3.04 8.92 4.38
N GLY A 196 -3.59 7.98 5.15
CA GLY A 196 -3.67 6.59 4.71
C GLY A 196 -4.72 6.35 3.64
N ILE A 197 -4.30 5.61 2.62
CA ILE A 197 -5.13 5.18 1.49
C ILE A 197 -4.90 3.69 1.31
N ASP A 198 -5.98 2.92 1.31
CA ASP A 198 -5.93 1.50 0.95
C ASP A 198 -5.77 1.39 -0.57
N ARG A 199 -4.54 1.12 -0.99
CA ARG A 199 -4.13 0.95 -2.40
C ARG A 199 -2.91 0.05 -2.49
N LEU A 200 -2.67 -0.56 -3.65
CA LEU A 200 -1.64 -1.60 -3.81
C LEU A 200 -0.20 -1.13 -3.53
N SER A 201 0.05 0.19 -3.55
CA SER A 201 1.34 0.80 -3.24
C SER A 201 1.50 1.22 -1.78
N CYS A 202 0.47 1.06 -0.94
CA CYS A 202 0.49 1.53 0.44
C CYS A 202 1.40 0.67 1.34
N GLY A 203 1.70 1.17 2.54
CA GLY A 203 2.50 0.51 3.56
C GLY A 203 3.84 1.20 3.83
N LEU A 204 4.27 2.09 2.94
CA LEU A 204 5.39 2.99 3.20
C LEU A 204 4.97 4.11 4.16
N LYS A 205 5.90 4.64 4.95
CA LYS A 205 5.63 5.80 5.81
C LYS A 205 5.05 7.02 5.07
N PRO A 206 5.57 7.44 3.88
CA PRO A 206 4.96 8.51 3.09
C PRO A 206 3.65 8.11 2.36
N ASN A 207 3.33 6.81 2.30
CA ASN A 207 2.11 6.29 1.67
C ASN A 207 1.53 5.15 2.53
N PRO A 208 1.02 5.45 3.74
CA PRO A 208 0.57 4.42 4.64
C PRO A 208 -0.74 3.79 4.14
N CYS A 209 -0.99 2.54 4.52
CA CYS A 209 -2.30 1.95 4.33
C CYS A 209 -3.31 2.61 5.28
N LYS A 210 -4.57 2.63 4.87
CA LYS A 210 -5.63 3.17 5.71
C LYS A 210 -5.99 2.18 6.81
N THR A 211 -5.96 0.87 6.53
CA THR A 211 -6.33 -0.19 7.48
C THR A 211 -5.26 -1.27 7.62
N ILE A 212 -5.20 -1.90 8.80
CA ILE A 212 -4.38 -3.11 9.04
C ILE A 212 -4.90 -4.25 8.17
N ASN A 213 -6.22 -4.41 8.09
CA ASN A 213 -6.82 -5.49 7.31
C ASN A 213 -6.47 -5.41 5.83
N TYR A 214 -6.43 -4.22 5.23
CA TYR A 214 -5.97 -4.08 3.86
C TYR A 214 -4.48 -4.40 3.71
N ALA A 215 -3.64 -3.96 4.66
CA ALA A 215 -2.21 -4.30 4.65
C ALA A 215 -1.96 -5.82 4.66
N PHE A 216 -2.83 -6.60 5.30
CA PHE A 216 -2.75 -8.07 5.30
C PHE A 216 -3.04 -8.72 3.94
N LEU A 217 -3.73 -8.03 3.04
CA LEU A 217 -4.04 -8.50 1.67
C LEU A 217 -2.90 -8.23 0.69
N LEU A 218 -1.92 -7.40 1.08
CA LEU A 218 -0.81 -7.04 0.19
C LEU A 218 0.15 -8.21 0.01
N ASN A 219 0.53 -8.48 -1.24
CA ASN A 219 1.56 -9.45 -1.55
C ASN A 219 2.95 -8.85 -1.21
N PRO A 220 3.65 -9.42 -0.20
CA PRO A 220 4.85 -8.82 0.36
C PRO A 220 6.12 -9.16 -0.46
N ILE A 221 6.09 -10.20 -1.29
CA ILE A 221 7.16 -10.57 -2.24
C ILE A 221 7.49 -9.40 -3.18
N LEU A 222 6.54 -8.49 -3.34
CA LEU A 222 6.69 -7.30 -4.14
C LEU A 222 7.35 -6.13 -3.37
N PHE A 223 7.33 -6.11 -2.04
CA PHE A 223 7.95 -5.08 -1.19
C PHE A 223 9.46 -5.27 -1.05
N GLU A 224 9.89 -6.52 -0.90
CA GLU A 224 11.28 -6.91 -0.84
C GLU A 224 11.45 -8.23 -1.59
N GLY A 225 12.39 -8.30 -2.55
CA GLY A 225 12.77 -9.58 -3.16
C GLY A 225 13.44 -10.57 -2.19
N GLN A 226 13.44 -10.25 -0.89
CA GLN A 226 13.99 -11.04 0.21
C GLN A 226 12.97 -11.33 1.32
N TYR A 227 11.81 -10.65 1.36
CA TYR A 227 10.81 -10.93 2.38
C TYR A 227 10.18 -12.30 2.13
N ASN A 228 10.21 -13.13 3.16
CA ASN A 228 9.59 -14.44 3.16
C ASN A 228 8.39 -14.46 4.11
N PRO A 229 7.15 -14.50 3.60
CA PRO A 229 5.94 -14.51 4.43
C PRO A 229 5.83 -15.71 5.37
N ASN A 230 6.62 -16.75 5.17
CA ASN A 230 6.64 -17.95 6.03
C ASN A 230 7.59 -17.83 7.23
N THR A 231 8.54 -16.90 7.22
CA THR A 231 9.58 -16.80 8.27
C THR A 231 9.66 -15.42 8.89
N ASP A 232 9.46 -14.38 8.10
CA ASP A 232 9.72 -13.02 8.51
C ASP A 232 8.54 -12.44 9.30
N ILE A 233 8.80 -11.40 10.08
CA ILE A 233 7.77 -10.70 10.85
C ILE A 233 7.23 -9.54 10.02
N ALA A 234 5.94 -9.57 9.68
CA ALA A 234 5.27 -8.41 9.11
C ALA A 234 4.98 -7.40 10.22
N THR A 235 5.63 -6.23 10.18
CA THR A 235 5.49 -5.22 11.24
C THR A 235 4.50 -4.12 10.83
N MET A 236 3.31 -4.13 11.42
CA MET A 236 2.30 -3.07 11.29
C MET A 236 2.61 -1.94 12.26
N ILE A 237 2.89 -0.75 11.74
CA ILE A 237 3.26 0.43 12.52
C ILE A 237 2.13 1.46 12.45
N LEU A 238 1.49 1.72 13.59
CA LEU A 238 0.51 2.78 13.72
C LEU A 238 1.22 4.13 13.75
N LEU A 239 0.82 5.04 12.85
CA LEU A 239 1.25 6.43 12.85
C LEU A 239 0.34 7.34 13.68
N GLU A 240 -0.82 6.82 14.08
CA GLU A 240 -1.85 7.50 14.87
C GLU A 240 -2.82 6.49 15.47
N ASP A 241 -3.80 6.97 16.26
CA ASP A 241 -4.88 6.13 16.77
C ASP A 241 -5.68 5.50 15.62
N ASN A 242 -5.80 4.18 15.66
CA ASN A 242 -6.63 3.40 14.76
C ASN A 242 -8.02 3.23 15.35
N ILE A 243 -9.05 3.72 14.66
CA ILE A 243 -10.43 3.69 15.16
C ILE A 243 -11.43 3.04 14.18
N ILE A 244 -10.94 2.50 13.07
CA ILE A 244 -11.79 1.97 11.98
C ILE A 244 -11.54 0.49 11.69
N ASP A 245 -10.38 -0.07 12.08
CA ASP A 245 -10.16 -1.50 11.91
C ASP A 245 -11.12 -2.27 12.81
N THR A 246 -11.76 -3.27 12.21
CA THR A 246 -12.64 -4.22 12.90
C THR A 246 -11.87 -5.53 13.05
N VAL A 247 -12.55 -6.68 13.05
CA VAL A 247 -11.95 -8.02 13.22
C VAL A 247 -10.65 -8.22 12.43
N ILE A 248 -9.54 -8.36 13.15
CA ILE A 248 -8.20 -8.69 12.66
C ILE A 248 -7.99 -10.19 12.86
N ASN A 249 -7.88 -10.91 11.74
CA ASN A 249 -7.68 -12.36 11.73
C ASN A 249 -6.25 -12.69 11.30
N ILE A 250 -5.57 -13.51 12.09
CA ILE A 250 -4.21 -14.00 11.80
C ILE A 250 -4.26 -15.52 11.76
N ASN A 251 -3.99 -16.05 10.57
CA ASN A 251 -4.01 -17.48 10.26
C ASN A 251 -3.08 -17.77 9.06
N SER A 252 -2.98 -19.04 8.67
CA SER A 252 -2.15 -19.49 7.55
C SER A 252 -2.50 -18.85 6.19
N ASP A 253 -3.69 -18.27 6.04
CA ASP A 253 -4.17 -17.70 4.78
C ASP A 253 -3.85 -16.19 4.66
N THR A 254 -3.23 -15.59 5.69
CA THR A 254 -2.82 -14.17 5.66
C THR A 254 -1.72 -13.95 4.62
N ILE A 255 -2.00 -13.18 3.56
CA ILE A 255 -1.12 -13.01 2.38
C ILE A 255 0.23 -12.38 2.76
N VAL A 256 0.22 -11.38 3.65
CA VAL A 256 1.46 -10.74 4.12
C VAL A 256 2.32 -11.68 4.98
N GLY A 257 1.80 -12.83 5.39
CA GLY A 257 2.42 -13.76 6.35
C GLY A 257 1.63 -13.86 7.65
N ASN A 258 1.85 -14.93 8.41
CA ASN A 258 1.12 -15.20 9.66
C ASN A 258 1.94 -14.91 10.93
N ASN A 259 3.15 -14.36 10.78
CA ASN A 259 3.98 -13.88 11.87
C ASN A 259 3.92 -12.34 11.92
N ILE A 260 3.02 -11.80 12.74
CA ILE A 260 2.64 -10.39 12.72
C ILE A 260 3.08 -9.68 14.00
N ALA A 261 3.60 -8.47 13.86
CA ALA A 261 3.76 -7.51 14.96
C ALA A 261 2.89 -6.28 14.69
N ILE A 262 2.13 -5.82 15.68
CA ILE A 262 1.36 -4.56 15.62
C ILE A 262 1.88 -3.65 16.73
N GLN A 263 2.29 -2.44 16.36
CA GLN A 263 2.93 -1.53 17.30
C GLN A 263 2.68 -0.06 16.97
N SER A 264 2.79 0.80 17.98
CA SER A 264 2.92 2.25 17.76
C SER A 264 4.25 2.61 17.11
N GLU A 265 4.31 3.75 16.42
CA GLU A 265 5.58 4.28 15.88
C GLU A 265 6.66 4.36 16.97
N ASN A 266 7.87 3.87 16.63
CA ASN A 266 9.02 3.71 17.54
C ASN A 266 8.85 2.67 18.67
N GLY A 267 7.70 1.98 18.72
CA GLY A 267 7.47 0.83 19.59
C GLY A 267 8.16 -0.45 19.11
N GLY A 268 7.67 -1.56 19.67
CA GLY A 268 8.14 -2.92 19.41
C GLY A 268 8.61 -3.68 20.65
N GLU A 269 8.91 -4.95 20.46
CA GLU A 269 9.37 -5.87 21.50
C GLU A 269 10.62 -5.35 22.22
N GLY A 270 10.65 -5.44 23.55
CA GLY A 270 11.77 -5.04 24.38
C GLY A 270 12.12 -3.54 24.38
N LYS A 271 11.39 -2.70 23.65
CA LYS A 271 11.63 -1.24 23.63
C LYS A 271 10.93 -0.53 24.79
N THR A 272 11.29 0.74 24.97
CA THR A 272 10.62 1.66 25.89
C THR A 272 10.04 2.83 25.09
N LEU A 273 8.77 3.15 25.33
CA LEU A 273 8.08 4.26 24.70
C LEU A 273 7.29 5.04 25.76
N SER A 274 7.26 6.38 25.64
CA SER A 274 6.48 7.21 26.55
C SER A 274 4.98 7.06 26.31
N ALA A 275 4.17 7.15 27.38
CA ALA A 275 2.73 6.86 27.31
C ALA A 275 1.93 7.79 26.37
N ASP A 276 2.42 8.99 26.11
CA ASP A 276 1.85 9.96 25.16
C ASP A 276 2.11 9.57 23.69
N LYS A 277 3.07 8.69 23.43
CA LYS A 277 3.41 8.16 22.09
C LYS A 277 2.81 6.79 21.79
N ILE A 278 2.10 6.21 22.76
CA ILE A 278 1.37 4.97 22.59
C ILE A 278 0.03 5.28 21.91
N TYR A 279 -0.15 4.77 20.70
CA TYR A 279 -1.38 4.86 19.93
C TYR A 279 -2.38 3.78 20.31
N LYS A 280 -3.64 4.09 20.04
CA LYS A 280 -4.79 3.28 20.37
C LYS A 280 -5.25 2.44 19.18
N ILE A 281 -5.73 1.23 19.45
CA ILE A 281 -6.65 0.52 18.54
C ILE A 281 -8.02 0.50 19.22
N GLY A 282 -8.97 1.18 18.60
CA GLY A 282 -10.34 1.37 19.08
C GLY A 282 -11.15 0.09 18.99
N SER A 283 -11.66 -0.39 20.13
CA SER A 283 -12.56 -1.56 20.19
C SER A 283 -13.87 -1.29 20.93
N SER A 284 -14.17 -0.04 21.25
CA SER A 284 -15.36 0.30 22.05
C SER A 284 -16.70 0.03 21.35
N SER A 285 -16.70 -0.04 20.02
CA SER A 285 -17.86 -0.36 19.18
C SER A 285 -17.90 -1.83 18.73
N GLU A 286 -16.88 -2.63 19.05
CA GLU A 286 -16.72 -3.97 18.51
C GLU A 286 -17.49 -5.00 19.33
N SER A 287 -18.42 -5.69 18.68
CA SER A 287 -19.18 -6.81 19.26
C SER A 287 -18.55 -8.19 19.01
N ASN A 288 -17.63 -8.24 18.05
CA ASN A 288 -16.87 -9.42 17.70
C ASN A 288 -15.50 -9.40 18.37
N THR A 289 -14.82 -10.54 18.36
CA THR A 289 -13.41 -10.58 18.76
C THR A 289 -12.58 -9.71 17.82
N LEU A 290 -11.87 -8.71 18.36
CA LEU A 290 -11.03 -7.84 17.57
C LEU A 290 -9.80 -8.58 17.05
N PHE A 291 -9.09 -9.33 17.90
CA PHE A 291 -7.91 -10.09 17.48
C PHE A 291 -8.18 -11.59 17.57
N ASN A 292 -8.21 -12.26 16.42
CA ASN A 292 -8.30 -13.72 16.35
C ASN A 292 -6.98 -14.28 15.84
N VAL A 293 -6.28 -15.03 16.69
CA VAL A 293 -5.03 -15.72 16.35
C VAL A 293 -5.32 -17.22 16.38
N LYS A 294 -5.28 -17.85 15.22
CA LYS A 294 -5.62 -19.27 15.09
C LYS A 294 -4.71 -20.04 14.15
N GLY A 295 -4.53 -21.31 14.44
CA GLY A 295 -3.85 -22.26 13.57
C GLY A 295 -2.34 -22.30 13.76
N GLU A 296 -1.75 -23.37 13.21
CA GLU A 296 -0.33 -23.68 13.31
C GLU A 296 0.54 -22.57 12.71
N GLY A 297 1.60 -22.18 13.42
CA GLY A 297 2.53 -21.15 12.97
C GLY A 297 2.06 -19.69 13.08
N SER A 298 0.80 -19.43 13.44
CA SER A 298 0.26 -18.06 13.55
C SER A 298 0.79 -17.35 14.80
N LYS A 299 1.41 -16.19 14.63
CA LYS A 299 1.99 -15.40 15.73
C LYS A 299 1.51 -13.96 15.69
N LEU A 300 1.11 -13.44 16.85
CA LEU A 300 0.76 -12.05 17.03
C LEU A 300 1.56 -11.44 18.18
N GLY A 301 2.38 -10.44 17.86
CA GLY A 301 2.96 -9.51 18.82
C GLY A 301 2.17 -8.20 18.89
N LEU A 302 1.74 -7.79 20.08
CA LEU A 302 1.11 -6.50 20.36
C LEU A 302 2.05 -5.68 21.24
N TYR A 303 2.56 -4.57 20.71
CA TYR A 303 3.62 -3.80 21.38
C TYR A 303 3.27 -2.33 21.50
N HIS A 304 3.29 -1.82 22.73
CA HIS A 304 3.05 -0.39 22.98
C HIS A 304 1.75 0.10 22.33
N LEU A 305 0.62 -0.52 22.69
CA LEU A 305 -0.71 -0.17 22.20
C LEU A 305 -1.65 0.18 23.37
N LYS A 306 -2.56 1.12 23.16
CA LYS A 306 -3.75 1.32 24.00
C LYS A 306 -4.92 0.54 23.41
N LEU A 307 -5.62 -0.22 24.26
CA LEU A 307 -6.79 -1.02 23.87
C LEU A 307 -7.95 -0.70 24.80
N ASP A 308 -9.10 -0.38 24.21
CA ASP A 308 -10.33 -0.03 24.92
C ASP A 308 -11.45 -1.02 24.62
N ASN A 309 -11.59 -2.08 25.41
CA ASN A 309 -12.77 -2.93 25.26
C ASN A 309 -13.94 -2.32 26.02
N SER A 310 -15.05 -1.99 25.34
CA SER A 310 -16.17 -1.27 25.95
C SER A 310 -17.54 -1.55 25.35
N PHE A 311 -17.66 -2.53 24.45
CA PHE A 311 -18.99 -2.95 24.01
C PHE A 311 -19.59 -3.89 25.06
N VAL A 312 -20.29 -3.31 26.03
CA VAL A 312 -20.85 -4.00 27.21
C VAL A 312 -21.82 -5.14 26.89
N THR A 313 -22.40 -5.10 25.69
CA THR A 313 -23.29 -6.14 25.15
C THR A 313 -22.56 -7.22 24.36
N SER A 314 -21.25 -7.09 24.13
CA SER A 314 -20.45 -8.13 23.48
C SER A 314 -20.48 -9.41 24.32
N THR A 315 -20.44 -10.55 23.63
CA THR A 315 -20.21 -11.88 24.21
C THR A 315 -18.84 -12.43 23.84
N SER A 316 -18.16 -11.78 22.90
CA SER A 316 -16.86 -12.20 22.35
C SER A 316 -15.73 -11.54 23.15
N PRO A 317 -14.62 -12.26 23.40
CA PRO A 317 -13.46 -11.65 24.04
C PRO A 317 -12.82 -10.58 23.14
N LEU A 318 -11.99 -9.67 23.67
CA LEU A 318 -11.24 -8.74 22.82
C LEU A 318 -10.21 -9.49 21.96
N ILE A 319 -9.53 -10.43 22.59
CA ILE A 319 -8.48 -11.25 22.00
C ILE A 319 -8.86 -12.72 22.20
N LEU A 320 -8.86 -13.49 21.12
CA LEU A 320 -9.03 -14.94 21.12
C LEU A 320 -7.79 -15.60 20.53
N LEU A 321 -7.11 -16.39 21.35
CA LEU A 321 -6.07 -17.31 20.92
C LEU A 321 -6.66 -18.73 20.87
N THR A 322 -6.50 -19.41 19.74
CA THR A 322 -6.96 -20.80 19.57
C THR A 322 -5.85 -21.64 18.95
N GLY A 323 -5.53 -22.77 19.59
CA GLY A 323 -4.42 -23.61 19.17
C GLY A 323 -4.40 -24.99 19.85
N ASP A 324 -3.43 -25.81 19.50
CA ASP A 324 -3.04 -27.05 20.17
C ASP A 324 -1.88 -26.82 21.16
N SER A 325 -2.18 -26.83 22.45
CA SER A 325 -1.20 -26.67 23.54
C SER A 325 -0.14 -27.77 23.63
N SER A 326 -0.31 -28.88 22.89
CA SER A 326 0.69 -29.94 22.79
C SER A 326 1.75 -29.71 21.71
N ASN A 327 1.54 -28.72 20.82
CA ASN A 327 2.45 -28.38 19.73
C ASN A 327 3.26 -27.10 20.05
N ILE A 328 4.58 -27.19 19.91
CA ILE A 328 5.50 -26.07 20.18
C ILE A 328 5.52 -25.03 19.04
N ILE A 329 5.04 -25.38 17.84
CA ILE A 329 4.94 -24.50 16.66
C ILE A 329 3.48 -24.09 16.44
N ASP A 330 2.76 -23.86 17.53
CA ASP A 330 1.35 -23.52 17.48
C ASP A 330 1.10 -22.01 17.62
N ALA A 331 -0.17 -21.59 17.63
CA ALA A 331 -0.59 -20.21 17.77
C ALA A 331 0.10 -19.53 18.97
N TYR A 332 0.72 -18.37 18.73
CA TYR A 332 1.46 -17.62 19.73
C TYR A 332 0.98 -16.18 19.86
N LEU A 333 0.74 -15.74 21.09
CA LEU A 333 0.37 -14.37 21.44
C LEU A 333 1.42 -13.75 22.36
N HIS A 334 2.03 -12.65 21.95
CA HIS A 334 2.90 -11.84 22.78
C HIS A 334 2.30 -10.45 22.98
N ILE A 335 2.09 -10.04 24.23
CA ILE A 335 1.65 -8.69 24.58
C ILE A 335 2.71 -8.06 25.46
N GLU A 336 3.33 -6.97 24.99
CA GLU A 336 4.34 -6.25 25.76
C GLU A 336 4.11 -4.73 25.78
N SER A 337 4.20 -4.14 26.97
CA SER A 337 4.09 -2.69 27.19
C SER A 337 2.77 -2.07 26.70
N CYS A 338 1.69 -2.85 26.66
CA CYS A 338 0.35 -2.38 26.29
C CYS A 338 -0.41 -1.80 27.49
N ILE A 339 -1.44 -1.00 27.20
CA ILE A 339 -2.33 -0.38 28.18
C ILE A 339 -3.78 -0.77 27.85
N PHE A 340 -4.42 -1.49 28.76
CA PHE A 340 -5.82 -1.87 28.68
C PHE A 340 -6.63 -1.06 29.69
N ALA A 341 -7.67 -0.38 29.22
CA ALA A 341 -8.62 0.33 30.07
C ALA A 341 -10.01 0.36 29.45
N GLN A 342 -11.06 0.07 30.24
CA GLN A 342 -12.44 0.21 29.79
C GLN A 342 -12.79 1.70 29.62
N ASN A 343 -13.43 2.06 28.51
CA ASN A 343 -14.05 3.37 28.37
C ASN A 343 -15.33 3.45 29.20
N GLY A 344 -15.60 4.65 29.73
CA GLY A 344 -16.84 4.96 30.43
C GLY A 344 -16.60 5.75 31.71
N ASN A 345 -17.71 6.25 32.26
CA ASN A 345 -17.72 6.95 33.53
C ASN A 345 -18.03 5.96 34.66
N THR A 346 -17.58 6.26 35.87
CA THR A 346 -17.91 5.49 37.07
C THR A 346 -19.37 5.75 37.51
N PRO A 347 -20.13 4.72 37.93
CA PRO A 347 -19.74 3.30 37.98
C PRO A 347 -19.63 2.69 36.58
N LEU A 348 -18.55 1.94 36.34
CA LEU A 348 -18.33 1.29 35.05
C LEU A 348 -19.40 0.22 34.81
N PRO A 349 -19.87 0.04 33.58
CA PRO A 349 -20.77 -1.06 33.24
C PRO A 349 -20.05 -2.40 33.26
N GLU A 350 -20.73 -3.48 33.66
CA GLU A 350 -20.18 -4.83 33.67
C GLU A 350 -19.96 -5.36 32.24
N LEU A 351 -18.77 -5.89 31.96
CA LEU A 351 -18.49 -6.65 30.75
C LEU A 351 -18.99 -8.09 30.89
N LYS A 352 -19.66 -8.58 29.83
CA LYS A 352 -20.25 -9.92 29.75
C LYS A 352 -19.37 -10.95 29.03
N HIS A 353 -18.13 -10.59 28.76
CA HIS A 353 -17.15 -11.40 28.06
C HIS A 353 -15.79 -11.29 28.78
N ASN A 354 -14.88 -12.22 28.47
CA ASN A 354 -13.50 -12.13 28.94
C ASN A 354 -12.75 -11.05 28.15
N LEU A 355 -11.67 -10.48 28.69
CA LEU A 355 -10.85 -9.58 27.87
C LEU A 355 -9.97 -10.39 26.91
N ILE A 356 -9.28 -11.39 27.42
CA ILE A 356 -8.42 -12.30 26.67
C ILE A 356 -8.88 -13.73 26.94
N GLN A 357 -9.16 -14.48 25.88
CA GLN A 357 -9.52 -15.89 25.92
C GLN A 357 -8.41 -16.71 25.25
N ILE A 358 -7.90 -17.72 25.95
CA ILE A 358 -6.85 -18.63 25.47
C ILE A 358 -7.41 -20.06 25.48
N ASN A 359 -7.66 -20.60 24.29
CA ASN A 359 -8.17 -21.95 24.07
C ASN A 359 -7.08 -22.83 23.43
N GLY A 360 -5.89 -22.84 24.04
CA GLY A 360 -4.68 -23.49 23.52
C GLY A 360 -3.64 -22.53 22.94
N GLY A 361 -2.54 -23.10 22.44
CA GLY A 361 -1.35 -22.35 22.04
C GLY A 361 -0.52 -21.81 23.21
N GLN A 362 0.30 -20.81 22.92
CA GLN A 362 1.22 -20.20 23.89
C GLN A 362 0.98 -18.68 23.97
N ALA A 363 0.97 -18.14 25.19
CA ALA A 363 0.81 -16.71 25.41
C ALA A 363 1.86 -16.16 26.39
N GLN A 364 2.42 -15.00 26.06
CA GLN A 364 3.31 -14.24 26.93
C GLN A 364 2.76 -12.82 27.10
N ILE A 365 2.65 -12.37 28.35
CA ILE A 365 2.22 -11.00 28.68
C ILE A 365 3.27 -10.38 29.59
N LYS A 366 3.81 -9.24 29.19
CA LYS A 366 4.94 -8.57 29.84
C LYS A 366 4.70 -7.07 29.96
N ASN A 367 5.09 -6.45 31.07
CA ASN A 367 5.06 -5.00 31.29
C ASN A 367 3.73 -4.30 30.90
N THR A 368 2.61 -5.01 30.99
CA THR A 368 1.30 -4.55 30.48
C THR A 368 0.44 -4.04 31.63
N LEU A 369 -0.11 -2.84 31.48
CA LEU A 369 -1.03 -2.25 32.46
C LEU A 369 -2.47 -2.62 32.11
N ILE A 370 -3.16 -3.27 33.02
CA ILE A 370 -4.60 -3.55 32.91
C ILE A 370 -5.30 -2.91 34.11
N SER A 371 -6.18 -1.96 33.85
CA SER A 371 -6.83 -1.19 34.92
C SER A 371 -8.25 -0.80 34.55
N LYS A 372 -9.07 -0.48 35.57
CA LYS A 372 -10.41 0.09 35.39
C LYS A 372 -11.34 -0.80 34.54
N TYR A 373 -11.54 -2.05 34.98
CA TYR A 373 -12.53 -2.94 34.39
C TYR A 373 -13.53 -3.41 35.45
N LEU A 374 -14.79 -3.55 35.05
CA LEU A 374 -15.81 -4.26 35.82
C LEU A 374 -16.32 -5.44 34.99
N PHE A 375 -16.24 -6.65 35.54
CA PHE A 375 -16.70 -7.88 34.88
C PHE A 375 -17.92 -8.46 35.59
N SER A 376 -18.85 -9.00 34.80
CA SER A 376 -19.95 -9.80 35.32
C SER A 376 -19.44 -11.13 35.91
N ASN A 377 -20.30 -11.79 36.70
CA ASN A 377 -19.93 -13.05 37.37
C ASN A 377 -19.47 -14.13 36.37
N GLY A 378 -18.34 -14.78 36.67
CA GLY A 378 -17.74 -15.81 35.83
C GLY A 378 -16.95 -15.29 34.61
N LYS A 379 -16.73 -13.97 34.51
CA LYS A 379 -15.87 -13.35 33.49
C LYS A 379 -14.61 -12.77 34.12
N SER A 380 -13.54 -12.75 33.35
CA SER A 380 -12.20 -12.34 33.81
C SER A 380 -11.43 -11.57 32.76
N VAL A 381 -10.35 -10.93 33.20
CA VAL A 381 -9.38 -10.33 32.29
C VAL A 381 -8.75 -11.39 31.40
N ILE A 382 -8.27 -12.49 31.99
CA ILE A 382 -7.67 -13.60 31.26
C ILE A 382 -8.42 -14.87 31.65
N ASN A 383 -8.89 -15.59 30.66
CA ASN A 383 -9.46 -16.93 30.82
C ASN A 383 -8.65 -17.91 29.97
N VAL A 384 -8.25 -19.03 30.58
CA VAL A 384 -7.46 -20.09 29.95
C VAL A 384 -8.24 -21.39 30.10
N GLU A 385 -8.55 -22.03 28.98
CA GLU A 385 -9.32 -23.28 28.90
C GLU A 385 -8.47 -24.47 28.48
#